data_AF-A0A4Q1FSA3-F1
#
_entry.id   AF-A0A4Q1FSA3-F1
#
_cell.length_a   1.000
_cell.length_b   1.000
_cell.length_c   1.000
_cell.angle_alpha   90.00
_cell.angle_beta   90.00
_cell.angle_gamma   90.00
#
_symmetry.space_group_name_H-M   'P 1'
#
loop_
_entity.id
_entity.type
_entity.pdbx_description
1 polymer ?
#
loop_
_entity_poly.entity_id
_entity_poly.type
_entity_poly.pdbx_seq_one_letter_code
_entity_poly.pdbx_strand_id
1 'polypeptide(L)'
;MNFKIFGLISSLLILYSCGFGKTEWRIDQLYTQKIEGTSKVIYYFSAWGGLDSNPHGFIILDSTKQFQVEVESILPIYQLSQIPNKSNIEGITHECYGTCGDPYYNSIPIFKPMKVNISSENEIKLTTRTYQYKGYSEHDRALERYVFEKYKETKDSLFFYNLNDVESMNGIHLDELKVKKGETYLLFNKQDNIEKIIVDDVTLNLKTNSIEKIRHIALTPKNKIRNKEFSERGIFRELKNKNRQN
;
A
#
# COMPACT_ATOMS: atom_id res chain seq x y z
N MET A 1 -69.13 6.07 -0.02
CA MET A 1 -68.08 6.93 -0.61
C MET A 1 -66.95 6.99 0.39
N ASN A 2 -65.80 6.36 0.11
CA ASN A 2 -64.49 6.51 0.78
C ASN A 2 -63.61 5.26 0.53
N PHE A 3 -63.18 5.07 -0.72
CA PHE A 3 -62.26 3.99 -1.11
C PHE A 3 -61.04 4.52 -1.89
N LYS A 4 -60.69 5.80 -1.72
CA LYS A 4 -59.62 6.47 -2.50
C LYS A 4 -58.40 6.91 -1.70
N ILE A 5 -58.23 6.48 -0.45
CA ILE A 5 -57.08 6.92 0.38
C ILE A 5 -56.03 5.80 0.57
N PHE A 6 -56.41 4.52 0.46
CA PHE A 6 -55.46 3.42 0.71
C PHE A 6 -54.48 3.12 -0.44
N GLY A 7 -54.75 3.57 -1.67
CA GLY A 7 -53.87 3.33 -2.82
C GLY A 7 -52.65 4.26 -2.91
N LEU A 8 -52.69 5.40 -2.20
CA LEU A 8 -51.64 6.44 -2.27
C LEU A 8 -50.53 6.26 -1.21
N ILE A 9 -50.77 5.46 -0.16
CA ILE A 9 -49.75 5.18 0.87
C ILE A 9 -48.89 3.97 0.46
N SER A 10 -49.45 3.00 -0.26
CA SER A 10 -48.70 1.83 -0.74
C SER A 10 -47.76 2.13 -1.92
N SER A 11 -47.92 3.26 -2.59
CA SER A 11 -47.08 3.71 -3.71
C SER A 11 -45.89 4.58 -3.27
N LEU A 12 -45.90 5.13 -2.04
CA LEU A 12 -44.74 5.84 -1.46
C LEU A 12 -43.69 4.90 -0.83
N LEU A 13 -44.04 3.65 -0.51
CA LEU A 13 -43.10 2.69 0.08
C LEU A 13 -42.19 1.99 -0.95
N ILE A 14 -42.46 2.15 -2.25
CA ILE A 14 -41.68 1.51 -3.33
C ILE A 14 -40.52 2.42 -3.80
N LEU A 15 -40.46 3.68 -3.37
CA LEU A 15 -39.39 4.63 -3.73
C LEU A 15 -38.28 4.75 -2.66
N TYR A 16 -38.33 3.98 -1.58
CA TYR A 16 -37.30 3.94 -0.53
C TYR A 16 -36.37 2.72 -0.61
N SER A 17 -36.40 1.94 -1.70
CA SER A 17 -35.44 0.84 -1.91
C SER A 17 -34.26 1.20 -2.81
N CYS A 18 -33.96 2.49 -3.03
CA CYS A 18 -32.58 2.86 -3.30
C CYS A 18 -31.81 2.64 -2.01
N GLY A 19 -31.02 1.57 -1.95
CA GLY A 19 -30.09 1.29 -0.86
C GLY A 19 -29.04 2.39 -0.72
N PHE A 20 -29.45 3.54 -0.17
CA PHE A 20 -28.55 4.54 0.38
C PHE A 20 -27.87 3.90 1.60
N GLY A 21 -26.62 3.47 1.45
CA GLY A 21 -25.82 3.18 2.64
C GLY A 21 -24.54 2.39 2.47
N LYS A 22 -24.35 1.62 1.39
CA LYS A 22 -23.09 0.89 1.18
C LYS A 22 -22.71 0.91 -0.29
N THR A 23 -21.73 1.74 -0.64
CA THR A 23 -20.98 1.54 -1.88
C THR A 23 -20.41 0.14 -1.83
N GLU A 24 -20.83 -0.72 -2.76
CA GLU A 24 -20.26 -2.06 -2.87
C GLU A 24 -18.85 -1.92 -3.46
N TRP A 25 -17.84 -2.14 -2.61
CA TRP A 25 -16.45 -2.04 -3.00
C TRP A 25 -15.94 -3.40 -3.51
N ARG A 26 -15.54 -3.45 -4.77
CA ARG A 26 -14.78 -4.57 -5.33
C ARG A 26 -13.31 -4.40 -4.96
N ILE A 27 -12.89 -5.11 -3.93
CA ILE A 27 -11.49 -5.15 -3.49
C ILE A 27 -10.64 -5.89 -4.52
N ASP A 28 -9.76 -5.16 -5.21
CA ASP A 28 -8.82 -5.70 -6.18
C ASP A 28 -7.57 -6.25 -5.49
N GLN A 29 -7.04 -5.51 -4.52
CA GLN A 29 -5.86 -5.90 -3.74
C GLN A 29 -6.16 -5.80 -2.26
N LEU A 30 -5.73 -6.80 -1.50
CA LEU A 30 -5.80 -6.78 -0.04
C LEU A 30 -4.63 -7.56 0.53
N TYR A 31 -3.80 -6.84 1.27
CA TYR A 31 -2.67 -7.41 1.99
C TYR A 31 -2.73 -7.01 3.45
N THR A 32 -2.16 -7.84 4.31
CA THR A 32 -2.10 -7.56 5.75
C THR A 32 -0.72 -7.82 6.31
N GLN A 33 -0.36 -7.04 7.33
CA GLN A 33 0.84 -7.19 8.13
C GLN A 33 0.48 -6.95 9.60
N LYS A 34 1.00 -7.79 10.50
CA LYS A 34 0.88 -7.54 11.94
C LYS A 34 1.79 -6.40 12.37
N ILE A 35 1.27 -5.46 13.17
CA ILE A 35 2.07 -4.40 13.77
C ILE A 35 2.77 -4.96 15.01
N GLU A 36 4.10 -5.00 15.01
CA GLU A 36 4.89 -5.61 16.07
C GLU A 36 4.59 -4.98 17.44
N GLY A 37 4.38 -5.83 18.45
CA GLY A 37 4.12 -5.41 19.83
C GLY A 37 2.70 -4.93 20.08
N THR A 38 1.75 -5.22 19.19
CA THR A 38 0.32 -4.86 19.34
C THR A 38 -0.61 -6.02 18.96
N SER A 39 -1.89 -5.89 19.30
CA SER A 39 -3.00 -6.70 18.75
C SER A 39 -3.50 -6.18 17.40
N LYS A 40 -2.83 -5.19 16.79
CA LYS A 40 -3.28 -4.47 15.61
C LYS A 40 -2.59 -4.98 14.35
N VAL A 41 -3.28 -4.83 13.24
CA VAL A 41 -2.83 -5.17 11.89
C VAL A 41 -2.95 -3.94 11.01
N ILE A 42 -1.99 -3.75 10.12
CA ILE A 42 -2.07 -2.76 9.04
C ILE A 42 -2.41 -3.49 7.76
N TYR A 43 -3.43 -3.00 7.07
CA TYR A 43 -3.82 -3.46 5.76
C TYR A 43 -3.30 -2.50 4.70
N TYR A 44 -2.92 -3.04 3.56
CA TYR A 44 -2.83 -2.29 2.31
C TYR A 44 -3.92 -2.81 1.38
N PHE A 45 -4.64 -1.92 0.72
CA PHE A 45 -5.71 -2.31 -0.18
C PHE A 45 -5.83 -1.38 -1.39
N SER A 46 -6.47 -1.89 -2.43
CA SER A 46 -7.07 -1.11 -3.51
C SER A 46 -8.44 -1.70 -3.80
N ALA A 47 -9.44 -0.84 -3.94
CA ALA A 47 -10.81 -1.25 -4.22
C ALA A 47 -11.44 -0.32 -5.25
N TRP A 48 -12.33 -0.86 -6.07
CA TRP A 48 -13.11 -0.12 -7.06
C TRP A 48 -14.59 -0.09 -6.64
N GLY A 49 -15.26 1.04 -6.80
CA GLY A 49 -16.70 1.14 -6.53
C GLY A 49 -17.31 2.44 -7.07
N GLY A 50 -18.62 2.45 -7.31
CA GLY A 50 -19.37 3.65 -7.71
C GLY A 50 -18.87 4.33 -9.00
N LEU A 51 -18.89 5.67 -9.00
CA LEU A 51 -18.50 6.59 -10.10
C LEU A 51 -16.98 6.60 -10.37
N ASP A 52 -16.41 5.44 -10.70
CA ASP A 52 -14.97 5.26 -10.97
C ASP A 52 -14.05 5.60 -9.77
N SER A 53 -14.58 5.52 -8.55
CA SER A 53 -13.78 5.72 -7.34
C SER A 53 -12.86 4.52 -7.09
N ASN A 54 -11.57 4.80 -6.88
CA ASN A 54 -10.56 3.82 -6.50
C ASN A 54 -9.85 4.20 -5.20
N PRO A 55 -10.52 4.06 -4.02
CA PRO A 55 -9.83 4.18 -2.75
C PRO A 55 -8.76 3.08 -2.63
N HIS A 56 -7.57 3.51 -2.23
CA HIS A 56 -6.44 2.65 -1.96
C HIS A 56 -5.57 3.29 -0.89
N GLY A 57 -4.73 2.47 -0.25
CA GLY A 57 -3.82 2.92 0.80
C GLY A 57 -3.86 2.00 2.00
N PHE A 58 -3.62 2.58 3.18
CA PHE A 58 -3.45 1.82 4.41
C PHE A 58 -4.60 2.02 5.39
N ILE A 59 -5.00 0.97 6.11
CA ILE A 59 -5.96 1.03 7.23
C ILE A 59 -5.41 0.21 8.39
N ILE A 60 -5.56 0.70 9.62
CA ILE A 60 -5.19 -0.04 10.84
C ILE A 60 -6.45 -0.54 11.53
N LEU A 61 -6.48 -1.84 11.87
CA LEU A 61 -7.56 -2.43 12.65
C LEU A 61 -6.99 -3.29 13.78
N ASP A 62 -7.81 -3.54 14.79
CA ASP A 62 -7.54 -4.65 15.71
C ASP A 62 -7.63 -5.98 14.95
N SER A 63 -6.77 -6.95 15.29
CA SER A 63 -6.71 -8.27 14.63
C SER A 63 -8.01 -9.08 14.71
N THR A 64 -8.90 -8.75 15.65
CA THR A 64 -10.23 -9.37 15.78
C THR A 64 -11.27 -8.79 14.82
N LYS A 65 -11.02 -7.62 14.22
CA LYS A 65 -11.96 -6.95 13.32
C LYS A 65 -11.79 -7.43 11.89
N GLN A 66 -12.92 -7.54 11.18
CA GLN A 66 -12.92 -7.83 9.75
C GLN A 66 -12.63 -6.56 8.95
N PHE A 67 -11.86 -6.71 7.87
CA PHE A 67 -11.57 -5.61 6.96
C PHE A 67 -12.82 -5.14 6.21
N GLN A 68 -13.06 -3.83 6.19
CA GLN A 68 -14.05 -3.16 5.36
C GLN A 68 -13.41 -1.88 4.80
N VAL A 69 -13.83 -1.50 3.58
CA VAL A 69 -13.36 -0.25 2.97
C VAL A 69 -14.12 0.91 3.60
N GLU A 70 -13.45 1.57 4.55
CA GLU A 70 -13.89 2.80 5.20
C GLU A 70 -12.96 3.93 4.73
N VAL A 71 -13.46 4.80 3.85
CA VAL A 71 -12.63 5.82 3.18
C VAL A 71 -12.06 6.82 4.19
N GLU A 72 -12.83 7.12 5.22
CA GLU A 72 -12.46 8.01 6.33
C GLU A 72 -11.36 7.42 7.22
N SER A 73 -11.21 6.10 7.22
CA SER A 73 -10.21 5.37 8.01
C SER A 73 -8.89 5.16 7.26
N ILE A 74 -8.79 5.61 5.99
CA ILE A 74 -7.57 5.51 5.20
C ILE A 74 -6.50 6.44 5.80
N LEU A 75 -5.34 5.89 6.11
CA LEU A 75 -4.22 6.67 6.60
C LEU A 75 -3.76 7.69 5.52
N PRO A 76 -3.42 8.93 5.90
CA PRO A 76 -2.99 9.99 4.98
C PRO A 76 -1.54 9.80 4.46
N ILE A 77 -1.17 8.57 4.11
CA ILE A 77 0.14 8.18 3.60
C ILE A 77 -0.03 7.35 2.33
N TYR A 78 0.87 7.54 1.36
CA TYR A 78 0.91 6.71 0.15
C TYR A 78 1.88 5.55 0.29
N GLN A 79 2.96 5.74 1.04
CA GLN A 79 4.01 4.74 1.27
C GLN A 79 4.49 4.79 2.71
N LEU A 80 4.82 3.63 3.28
CA LEU A 80 5.53 3.49 4.55
C LEU A 80 7.01 3.80 4.34
N SER A 81 7.58 4.62 5.22
CA SER A 81 9.04 4.85 5.23
C SER A 81 9.77 3.89 6.16
N GLN A 82 9.06 3.21 7.07
CA GLN A 82 9.63 2.31 8.08
C GLN A 82 8.69 1.15 8.42
N ILE A 83 9.22 0.09 9.06
CA ILE A 83 8.42 -1.03 9.57
C ILE A 83 7.52 -0.52 10.70
N PRO A 84 6.18 -0.66 10.57
CA PRO A 84 5.22 -0.33 11.62
C PRO A 84 5.53 -1.06 12.94
N ASN A 85 5.41 -0.35 14.06
CA ASN A 85 5.53 -0.94 15.40
C ASN A 85 4.58 -0.25 16.39
N LYS A 86 4.48 -0.80 17.61
CA LYS A 86 3.60 -0.30 18.68
C LYS A 86 3.74 1.19 19.01
N SER A 87 4.90 1.79 18.73
CA SER A 87 5.20 3.16 19.12
C SER A 87 5.00 4.15 17.97
N ASN A 88 5.17 3.71 16.72
CA ASN A 88 5.13 4.62 15.57
C ASN A 88 4.82 3.89 14.26
N ILE A 89 4.02 4.56 13.43
CA ILE A 89 3.88 4.32 12.00
C ILE A 89 4.39 5.57 11.30
N GLU A 90 5.22 5.38 10.29
CA GLU A 90 5.80 6.47 9.53
C GLU A 90 5.58 6.24 8.05
N GLY A 91 5.05 7.26 7.39
CA GLY A 91 4.85 7.24 5.95
C GLY A 91 5.04 8.60 5.32
N ILE A 92 5.08 8.57 4.00
CA ILE A 92 5.22 9.74 3.15
C ILE A 92 3.99 9.90 2.26
N THR A 93 3.68 11.14 1.94
CA THR A 93 2.64 11.53 0.98
C THR A 93 3.13 12.74 0.20
N HIS A 94 2.33 13.21 -0.76
CA HIS A 94 2.61 14.42 -1.49
C HIS A 94 1.39 15.31 -1.63
N GLU A 95 1.64 16.60 -1.77
CA GLU A 95 0.65 17.58 -2.17
C GLU A 95 1.21 18.40 -3.34
N CYS A 96 0.31 19.03 -4.10
CA CYS A 96 0.71 19.75 -5.29
C CYS A 96 1.73 20.86 -5.00
N TYR A 97 1.54 21.68 -3.96
CA TYR A 97 2.42 22.82 -3.63
C TYR A 97 2.84 23.65 -4.86
N GLY A 98 1.88 23.98 -5.74
CA GLY A 98 2.14 24.72 -6.98
C GLY A 98 2.91 23.94 -8.05
N THR A 99 2.88 22.61 -7.98
CA THR A 99 3.58 21.71 -8.91
C THR A 99 2.65 20.65 -9.49
N CYS A 100 1.39 20.98 -9.72
CA CYS A 100 0.45 20.13 -10.47
C CYS A 100 -0.12 20.93 -11.63
N GLY A 101 -0.45 20.26 -12.74
CA GLY A 101 -0.90 20.93 -13.97
C GLY A 101 0.20 21.79 -14.58
N ASP A 102 -0.17 22.90 -15.21
CA ASP A 102 0.78 23.77 -15.95
C ASP A 102 1.97 24.26 -15.11
N PRO A 103 1.82 24.65 -13.82
CA PRO A 103 2.95 25.02 -12.96
C PRO A 103 4.02 23.93 -12.77
N TYR A 104 3.70 22.65 -12.99
CA TYR A 104 4.66 21.55 -12.85
C TYR A 104 5.92 21.79 -13.68
N TYR A 105 5.78 22.12 -14.96
CA TYR A 105 6.91 22.22 -15.89
C TYR A 105 7.90 23.33 -15.56
N ASN A 106 7.46 24.40 -14.88
CA ASN A 106 8.28 25.56 -14.54
C ASN A 106 8.79 25.56 -13.09
N SER A 107 8.32 24.62 -12.26
CA SER A 107 8.71 24.54 -10.85
C SER A 107 10.03 23.79 -10.65
N ILE A 108 10.70 23.99 -9.52
CA ILE A 108 11.92 23.25 -9.14
C ILE A 108 11.53 22.18 -8.12
N PRO A 109 11.97 20.92 -8.26
CA PRO A 109 11.68 19.87 -7.30
C PRO A 109 12.28 20.17 -5.91
N ILE A 110 11.46 20.00 -4.87
CA ILE A 110 11.86 20.08 -3.47
C ILE A 110 11.76 18.68 -2.86
N PHE A 111 12.92 18.11 -2.53
CA PHE A 111 13.01 16.75 -1.96
C PHE A 111 12.86 16.71 -0.44
N LYS A 112 12.88 17.86 0.24
CA LYS A 112 12.65 17.97 1.68
C LYS A 112 11.15 17.94 1.98
N PRO A 113 10.74 17.45 3.16
CA PRO A 113 9.34 17.51 3.55
C PRO A 113 8.88 18.96 3.66
N MET A 114 7.75 19.27 3.03
CA MET A 114 7.07 20.56 3.12
C MET A 114 6.32 20.69 4.44
N LYS A 115 5.78 19.57 4.93
CA LYS A 115 4.99 19.48 6.16
C LYS A 115 5.25 18.16 6.87
N VAL A 116 5.20 18.19 8.19
CA VAL A 116 5.20 16.99 9.03
C VAL A 116 3.97 17.06 9.95
N ASN A 117 3.06 16.10 9.78
CA ASN A 117 1.90 15.95 10.66
C ASN A 117 2.15 14.77 11.61
N ILE A 118 1.84 14.97 12.89
CA ILE A 118 1.84 13.91 13.89
C ILE A 118 0.42 13.78 14.40
N SER A 119 -0.18 12.61 14.21
CA SER A 119 -1.47 12.23 14.77
C SER A 119 -1.35 10.94 15.58
N SER A 120 -2.47 10.46 16.11
CA SER A 120 -2.56 9.17 16.78
C SER A 120 -3.66 8.38 16.09
N GLU A 121 -3.32 7.21 15.57
CA GLU A 121 -4.25 6.30 14.89
C GLU A 121 -4.26 4.97 15.63
N ASN A 122 -5.43 4.58 16.16
CA ASN A 122 -5.56 3.40 17.00
C ASN A 122 -4.48 3.35 18.11
N GLU A 123 -4.27 4.47 18.81
CA GLU A 123 -3.27 4.62 19.90
C GLU A 123 -1.80 4.46 19.48
N ILE A 124 -1.52 4.38 18.18
CA ILE A 124 -0.17 4.35 17.62
C ILE A 124 0.11 5.73 17.03
N LYS A 125 1.26 6.32 17.35
CA LYS A 125 1.68 7.59 16.76
C LYS A 125 1.81 7.41 15.24
N LEU A 126 1.13 8.25 14.46
CA LEU A 126 1.31 8.34 13.02
C LEU A 126 2.11 9.59 12.67
N THR A 127 3.24 9.41 12.02
CA THR A 127 4.05 10.51 11.48
C THR A 127 3.94 10.52 9.96
N THR A 128 3.29 11.55 9.42
CA THR A 128 3.12 11.75 7.98
C THR A 128 4.02 12.89 7.51
N ARG A 129 4.92 12.59 6.57
CA ARG A 129 5.75 13.61 5.90
C ARG A 129 5.16 13.92 4.53
N THR A 130 4.73 15.15 4.32
CA THR A 130 4.19 15.61 3.04
C THR A 130 5.29 16.28 2.23
N TYR A 131 5.51 15.81 1.02
CA TYR A 131 6.47 16.38 0.07
C TYR A 131 5.76 17.16 -1.03
N GLN A 132 6.52 17.99 -1.75
CA GLN A 132 6.05 18.60 -2.99
C GLN A 132 5.89 17.52 -4.06
N TYR A 133 4.79 17.53 -4.81
CA TYR A 133 4.51 16.53 -5.84
C TYR A 133 5.65 16.37 -6.84
N LYS A 134 6.22 17.45 -7.36
CA LYS A 134 7.38 17.37 -8.26
C LYS A 134 8.59 16.70 -7.62
N GLY A 135 8.95 17.11 -6.40
CA GLY A 135 10.03 16.44 -5.64
C GLY A 135 9.76 14.97 -5.33
N TYR A 136 8.50 14.57 -5.13
CA TYR A 136 8.10 13.18 -4.92
C TYR A 136 8.04 12.36 -6.24
N SER A 137 7.69 13.00 -7.35
CA SER A 137 7.46 12.34 -8.64
C SER A 137 8.68 12.24 -9.54
N GLU A 138 9.53 13.26 -9.54
CA GLU A 138 10.77 13.32 -10.34
C GLU A 138 11.98 12.71 -9.63
N HIS A 139 11.81 12.24 -8.39
CA HIS A 139 12.85 11.41 -7.80
C HIS A 139 13.05 10.15 -8.65
N ASP A 140 14.28 9.63 -8.75
CA ASP A 140 14.63 8.36 -9.39
C ASP A 140 13.63 7.25 -9.02
N ARG A 141 12.59 7.10 -9.83
CA ARG A 141 11.53 6.09 -9.73
C ARG A 141 11.95 4.92 -10.58
N ALA A 142 12.91 4.17 -10.03
CA ALA A 142 13.37 2.96 -10.68
C ALA A 142 12.27 1.89 -10.55
N LEU A 143 11.63 1.58 -11.68
CA LEU A 143 10.90 0.34 -11.84
C LEU A 143 11.94 -0.75 -12.12
N GLU A 144 12.14 -1.63 -11.15
CA GLU A 144 13.16 -2.67 -11.22
C GLU A 144 12.48 -4.03 -11.22
N ARG A 145 12.88 -4.90 -12.14
CA ARG A 145 12.29 -6.25 -12.26
C ARG A 145 13.40 -7.27 -12.40
N TYR A 146 13.51 -8.16 -11.42
CA TYR A 146 14.59 -9.14 -11.39
C TYR A 146 14.08 -10.55 -11.11
N VAL A 147 14.78 -11.53 -11.68
CA VAL A 147 14.77 -12.91 -11.21
C VAL A 147 15.97 -13.13 -10.30
N PHE A 148 15.74 -13.62 -9.08
CA PHE A 148 16.82 -13.86 -8.10
C PHE A 148 16.99 -15.36 -7.82
N GLU A 149 18.20 -15.79 -7.48
CA GLU A 149 18.47 -17.19 -7.18
C GLU A 149 18.29 -17.56 -5.71
N LYS A 150 18.75 -16.67 -4.82
CA LYS A 150 18.78 -16.88 -3.37
C LYS A 150 18.42 -15.58 -2.66
N TYR A 151 17.94 -15.71 -1.43
CA TYR A 151 17.70 -14.58 -0.55
C TYR A 151 18.24 -14.86 0.86
N LYS A 152 18.46 -13.79 1.60
CA LYS A 152 18.74 -13.81 3.03
C LYS A 152 17.90 -12.73 3.70
N GLU A 153 17.31 -13.08 4.82
CA GLU A 153 16.47 -12.19 5.60
C GLU A 153 17.16 -11.80 6.91
N THR A 154 17.10 -10.52 7.26
CA THR A 154 17.45 -10.03 8.60
C THR A 154 16.19 -9.46 9.26
N LYS A 155 16.33 -8.94 10.49
CA LYS A 155 15.21 -8.35 11.21
C LYS A 155 14.50 -7.25 10.39
N ASP A 156 15.27 -6.38 9.73
CA ASP A 156 14.75 -5.16 9.11
C ASP A 156 15.07 -5.03 7.61
N SER A 157 15.67 -6.06 6.98
CA SER A 157 16.05 -6.01 5.56
C SER A 157 15.92 -7.38 4.88
N LEU A 158 15.82 -7.35 3.55
CA LEU A 158 15.93 -8.50 2.66
C LEU A 158 17.12 -8.29 1.72
N PHE A 159 17.87 -9.35 1.50
CA PHE A 159 19.01 -9.41 0.59
C PHE A 159 18.70 -10.45 -0.46
N PHE A 160 18.80 -10.09 -1.72
CA PHE A 160 18.63 -10.98 -2.87
C PHE A 160 19.97 -11.10 -3.57
N TYR A 161 20.25 -12.27 -4.13
CA TYR A 161 21.56 -12.56 -4.75
C TYR A 161 21.40 -13.15 -6.15
N ASN A 162 22.39 -12.86 -6.99
CA ASN A 162 22.48 -13.32 -8.38
C ASN A 162 21.20 -12.96 -9.14
N LEU A 163 20.96 -11.65 -9.27
CA LEU A 163 19.78 -11.09 -9.89
C LEU A 163 20.02 -10.87 -11.38
N ASN A 164 19.07 -11.34 -12.19
CA ASN A 164 19.05 -11.08 -13.62
C ASN A 164 17.85 -10.19 -13.95
N ASP A 165 18.09 -9.07 -14.63
CA ASP A 165 17.04 -8.20 -15.12
C ASP A 165 16.22 -8.91 -16.21
N VAL A 166 14.90 -8.96 -16.01
CA VAL A 166 13.97 -9.69 -16.87
C VAL A 166 13.34 -8.82 -17.96
N GLU A 167 13.43 -7.49 -17.86
CA GLU A 167 12.66 -6.59 -18.73
C GLU A 167 13.48 -5.53 -19.46
N SER A 168 14.58 -5.04 -18.91
CA SER A 168 15.32 -3.99 -19.61
C SER A 168 15.96 -4.46 -20.92
N MET A 169 16.02 -5.78 -21.17
CA MET A 169 16.76 -6.41 -22.28
C MET A 169 18.24 -6.00 -22.37
N ASN A 170 18.74 -5.23 -21.40
CA ASN A 170 20.10 -4.70 -21.36
C ASN A 170 21.07 -5.67 -20.66
N GLY A 171 20.57 -6.80 -20.16
CA GLY A 171 21.39 -7.86 -19.56
C GLY A 171 22.10 -7.44 -18.27
N ILE A 172 21.56 -6.47 -17.53
CA ILE A 172 22.18 -6.00 -16.29
C ILE A 172 22.07 -7.12 -15.24
N HIS A 173 23.22 -7.70 -14.93
CA HIS A 173 23.41 -8.63 -13.83
C HIS A 173 23.73 -7.86 -12.56
N LEU A 174 23.09 -8.21 -11.46
CA LEU A 174 23.36 -7.62 -10.15
C LEU A 174 23.68 -8.73 -9.14
N ASP A 175 24.87 -8.68 -8.55
CA ASP A 175 25.32 -9.69 -7.58
C ASP A 175 24.45 -9.70 -6.32
N GLU A 176 24.10 -8.52 -5.81
CA GLU A 176 23.31 -8.34 -4.60
C GLU A 176 22.33 -7.15 -4.73
N LEU A 177 21.10 -7.38 -4.28
CA LEU A 177 20.13 -6.33 -4.04
C LEU A 177 19.70 -6.35 -2.57
N LYS A 178 20.02 -5.28 -1.85
CA LYS A 178 19.51 -5.03 -0.50
C LYS A 178 18.30 -4.11 -0.55
N VAL A 179 17.25 -4.49 0.17
CA VAL A 179 16.04 -3.67 0.37
C VAL A 179 15.63 -3.66 1.82
N LYS A 180 15.03 -2.55 2.26
CA LYS A 180 14.45 -2.43 3.60
C LYS A 180 13.09 -3.14 3.62
N LYS A 181 12.75 -3.76 4.74
CA LYS A 181 11.38 -4.23 4.99
C LYS A 181 10.47 -3.09 5.42
N GLY A 182 9.16 -3.31 5.32
CA GLY A 182 8.14 -2.37 5.78
C GLY A 182 6.95 -2.41 4.84
N GLU A 183 7.23 -2.17 3.56
CA GLU A 183 6.28 -2.21 2.45
C GLU A 183 6.74 -3.26 1.43
N THR A 184 6.81 -4.51 1.89
CA THR A 184 7.15 -5.69 1.09
C THR A 184 5.94 -6.60 0.99
N TYR A 185 5.46 -6.87 -0.21
CA TYR A 185 4.29 -7.69 -0.47
C TYR A 185 4.68 -9.05 -1.04
N LEU A 186 4.12 -10.11 -0.47
CA LEU A 186 4.26 -11.48 -0.98
C LEU A 186 3.02 -11.91 -1.74
N LEU A 187 3.20 -12.25 -3.02
CA LEU A 187 2.22 -12.93 -3.84
C LEU A 187 2.61 -14.40 -3.92
N PHE A 188 1.66 -15.28 -3.62
CA PHE A 188 1.91 -16.72 -3.54
C PHE A 188 0.77 -17.54 -4.12
N ASN A 189 1.13 -18.69 -4.69
CA ASN A 189 0.19 -19.54 -5.40
C ASN A 189 -0.71 -20.37 -4.45
N LYS A 190 -1.52 -21.24 -5.06
CA LYS A 190 -2.41 -22.16 -4.31
C LYS A 190 -1.63 -23.15 -3.44
N GLN A 191 -0.38 -23.44 -3.78
CA GLN A 191 0.53 -24.33 -3.04
C GLN A 191 1.44 -23.58 -2.06
N ASP A 192 1.13 -22.32 -1.74
CA ASP A 192 1.87 -21.48 -0.77
C ASP A 192 3.34 -21.22 -1.16
N ASN A 193 3.67 -21.32 -2.46
CA ASN A 193 4.97 -20.91 -2.96
C ASN A 193 4.90 -19.47 -3.46
N ILE A 194 5.96 -18.70 -3.18
CA ILE A 194 6.12 -17.32 -3.64
C ILE A 194 6.22 -17.31 -5.17
N GLU A 195 5.36 -16.53 -5.81
CA GLU A 195 5.41 -16.25 -7.25
C GLU A 195 6.10 -14.91 -7.52
N LYS A 196 5.82 -13.92 -6.66
CA LYS A 196 6.37 -12.58 -6.80
C LYS A 196 6.49 -11.90 -5.44
N ILE A 197 7.54 -11.13 -5.27
CA ILE A 197 7.76 -10.22 -4.15
C ILE A 197 7.76 -8.82 -4.73
N ILE A 198 6.92 -7.94 -4.20
CA ILE A 198 6.92 -6.52 -4.54
C ILE A 198 7.49 -5.75 -3.37
N VAL A 199 8.39 -4.80 -3.63
CA VAL A 199 8.96 -3.93 -2.60
C VAL A 199 8.85 -2.50 -3.06
N ASP A 200 8.09 -1.71 -2.30
CA ASP A 200 8.04 -0.26 -2.43
C ASP A 200 9.01 0.35 -1.41
N ASP A 201 10.19 0.73 -1.88
CA ASP A 201 11.30 1.15 -1.02
C ASP A 201 11.50 2.66 -1.10
N VAL A 202 11.33 3.34 0.03
CA VAL A 202 11.59 4.76 0.20
C VAL A 202 12.85 4.94 1.06
N THR A 203 13.90 5.50 0.46
CA THR A 203 15.12 5.89 1.16
C THR A 203 15.07 7.38 1.49
N LEU A 204 15.20 7.71 2.77
CA LEU A 204 15.22 9.09 3.26
C LEU A 204 16.57 9.41 3.88
N ASN A 205 17.07 10.62 3.62
CA ASN A 205 18.26 11.13 4.26
C ASN A 205 18.07 11.25 5.78
N LEU A 206 18.94 10.60 6.57
CA LEU A 206 18.77 10.51 8.03
C LEU A 206 18.77 11.87 8.75
N LYS A 207 19.42 12.91 8.19
CA LYS A 207 19.53 14.23 8.82
C LYS A 207 18.39 15.16 8.41
N THR A 208 18.05 15.16 7.12
CA THR A 208 17.13 16.14 6.54
C THR A 208 15.75 15.57 6.24
N ASN A 209 15.58 14.24 6.31
CA ASN A 209 14.42 13.51 5.80
C ASN A 209 14.13 13.82 4.32
N SER A 210 15.11 14.31 3.55
CA SER A 210 14.94 14.47 2.10
C SER A 210 14.78 13.10 1.46
N ILE A 211 13.93 13.00 0.44
CA ILE A 211 13.85 11.79 -0.38
C ILE A 211 15.18 11.61 -1.10
N GLU A 212 15.80 10.44 -0.92
CA GLU A 212 17.03 10.02 -1.62
C GLU A 212 16.77 8.94 -2.67
N LYS A 213 15.69 8.16 -2.52
CA LYS A 213 15.23 7.19 -3.52
C LYS A 213 13.79 6.77 -3.29
N ILE A 214 13.04 6.52 -4.35
CA ILE A 214 11.75 5.80 -4.32
C ILE A 214 11.82 4.70 -5.38
N ARG A 215 11.68 3.44 -4.99
CA ARG A 215 11.81 2.31 -5.91
C ARG A 215 10.57 1.45 -5.86
N HIS A 216 10.18 0.94 -7.01
CA HIS A 216 9.21 -0.14 -7.10
C HIS A 216 9.92 -1.36 -7.68
N ILE A 217 10.11 -2.38 -6.86
CA ILE A 217 10.94 -3.53 -7.20
C ILE A 217 10.06 -4.78 -7.25
N ALA A 218 9.99 -5.43 -8.41
CA ALA A 218 9.35 -6.73 -8.57
C ALA A 218 10.40 -7.83 -8.67
N LEU A 219 10.30 -8.82 -7.80
CA LEU A 219 11.27 -9.90 -7.65
C LEU A 219 10.58 -11.25 -7.83
N THR A 220 11.05 -12.05 -8.77
CA THR A 220 10.55 -13.41 -8.99
C THR A 220 11.63 -14.42 -8.60
N PRO A 221 11.33 -15.43 -7.78
CA PRO A 221 12.33 -16.41 -7.41
C PRO A 221 12.57 -17.40 -8.55
N LYS A 222 13.86 -17.71 -8.83
CA LYS A 222 14.23 -18.77 -9.79
C LYS A 222 13.87 -20.17 -9.26
N ASN A 223 13.95 -20.34 -7.94
CA ASN A 223 13.68 -21.58 -7.24
C ASN A 223 12.38 -21.49 -6.43
N LYS A 224 11.75 -22.63 -6.11
CA LYS A 224 10.56 -22.62 -5.25
C LYS A 224 10.94 -22.17 -3.83
N ILE A 225 10.24 -21.18 -3.31
CA ILE A 225 10.35 -20.69 -1.93
C ILE A 225 8.95 -20.68 -1.34
N ARG A 226 8.77 -21.22 -0.13
CA ARG A 226 7.47 -21.21 0.55
C ARG A 226 7.27 -19.90 1.30
N ASN A 227 6.04 -19.41 1.34
CA ASN A 227 5.65 -18.19 2.07
C ASN A 227 6.08 -18.23 3.55
N LYS A 228 5.93 -19.39 4.20
CA LYS A 228 6.34 -19.61 5.60
C LYS A 228 7.85 -19.47 5.88
N GLU A 229 8.69 -19.39 4.84
CA GLU A 229 10.13 -19.16 5.00
C GLU A 229 10.47 -17.69 5.24
N PHE A 230 9.51 -16.78 5.01
CA PHE A 230 9.61 -15.36 5.35
C PHE A 230 9.04 -15.09 6.73
N SER A 231 9.61 -14.14 7.48
CA SER A 231 9.03 -13.72 8.76
C SER A 231 7.72 -12.92 8.58
N GLU A 232 6.97 -12.74 9.67
CA GLU A 232 5.79 -11.87 9.68
C GLU A 232 6.14 -10.38 9.70
N ARG A 233 7.31 -10.03 10.25
CA ARG A 233 7.70 -8.64 10.47
C ARG A 233 8.10 -7.96 9.17
N GLY A 234 7.50 -6.83 8.87
CA GLY A 234 7.90 -5.98 7.74
C GLY A 234 7.35 -6.48 6.40
N ILE A 235 6.46 -7.47 6.41
CA ILE A 235 6.01 -8.22 5.23
C ILE A 235 4.48 -8.29 5.21
N PHE A 236 3.91 -7.80 4.13
CA PHE A 236 2.50 -7.87 3.79
C PHE A 236 2.18 -9.17 3.04
N ARG A 237 1.23 -9.93 3.56
CA ARG A 237 0.73 -11.17 2.92
C ARG A 237 -0.62 -10.92 2.28
N GLU A 238 -0.77 -11.41 1.06
CA GLU A 238 -2.04 -11.34 0.35
C GLU A 238 -3.12 -12.10 1.12
N LEU A 239 -4.23 -11.42 1.40
CA LEU A 239 -5.44 -12.07 1.86
C LEU A 239 -6.22 -12.52 0.64
N LYS A 240 -6.27 -13.84 0.42
CA LYS A 240 -7.07 -14.41 -0.67
C LYS A 240 -8.52 -13.97 -0.50
N ASN A 241 -8.95 -13.03 -1.33
CA ASN A 241 -10.36 -12.72 -1.49
C ASN A 241 -11.04 -13.99 -1.99
N LYS A 242 -11.96 -14.55 -1.20
CA LYS A 242 -12.82 -15.67 -1.62
C LYS A 242 -13.63 -15.31 -2.88
N ASN A 243 -13.71 -14.03 -3.24
CA ASN A 243 -14.41 -13.50 -4.40
C ASN A 243 -13.57 -13.42 -5.70
N ARG A 244 -12.30 -13.85 -5.70
CA ARG A 244 -11.49 -14.02 -6.94
C ARG A 244 -11.81 -15.33 -7.69
N GLN A 245 -12.99 -15.91 -7.46
CA GLN A 245 -13.52 -16.98 -8.29
C GLN A 245 -14.69 -16.40 -9.08
N ASN A 246 -14.41 -16.02 -10.33
CA ASN A 246 -15.28 -16.15 -11.50
C ASN A 246 -14.47 -15.76 -12.73
#